data_AF-A0A2A7WVW5-F1
#
_entry.id   AF-A0A2A7WVW5-F1
#
_cell.length_a   1.000
_cell.length_b   1.000
_cell.length_c   1.000
_cell.angle_alpha   90.00
_cell.angle_beta   90.00
_cell.angle_gamma   90.00
#
_symmetry.space_group_name_H-M   'P 1'
#
loop_
_entity.id
_entity.type
_entity.pdbx_description
1 polymer ?
#
loop_
_entity_poly.entity_id
_entity_poly.type
_entity_poly.pdbx_seq_one_letter_code
_entity_poly.pdbx_strand_id
1 'polypeptide(L)'
;MPILDTRKLKELEGVGQLVSELVLTLLSWMIEAERSRIKTAQREEIYIAKEKGIYTGKKLKYHVGAIGQDKIVYDTVVRLLATGESVMDIHRKTHLSRNTIYAIKREIEQLNFESIH
;
A
#
# COMPACT_ATOMS: atom_id res chain seq x y z
N MET A 1 -25.58 12.89 -20.31
CA MET A 1 -26.85 12.72 -19.57
C MET A 1 -27.85 13.72 -20.15
N PRO A 2 -29.09 13.31 -20.50
CA PRO A 2 -30.01 14.14 -21.28
C PRO A 2 -30.40 15.47 -20.61
N ILE A 3 -30.29 15.56 -19.28
CA ILE A 3 -30.57 16.78 -18.50
C ILE A 3 -29.47 17.86 -18.57
N LEU A 4 -28.28 17.50 -19.08
CA LEU A 4 -27.12 18.40 -19.24
C LEU A 4 -26.80 18.67 -20.72
N ASP A 5 -27.78 18.50 -21.63
CA ASP A 5 -27.57 18.78 -23.05
C ASP A 5 -27.57 20.30 -23.29
N THR A 6 -26.37 20.90 -23.21
CA THR A 6 -26.13 22.34 -23.33
C THR A 6 -26.55 22.94 -24.68
N ARG A 7 -26.75 22.10 -25.71
CA ARG A 7 -27.25 22.52 -27.03
C ARG A 7 -28.73 22.90 -26.99
N LYS A 8 -29.55 22.12 -26.30
CA LYS A 8 -31.00 22.36 -26.14
C LYS A 8 -31.28 23.49 -25.17
N LEU A 9 -30.35 23.74 -24.26
CA LEU A 9 -30.49 24.69 -23.17
C LEU A 9 -30.14 26.13 -23.56
N LYS A 10 -29.39 26.30 -24.67
CA LYS A 10 -29.07 27.59 -25.29
C LYS A 10 -30.28 28.31 -25.89
N GLU A 11 -31.35 27.58 -26.19
CA GLU A 11 -32.61 28.12 -26.75
C GLU A 11 -33.48 28.81 -25.67
N LEU A 12 -33.12 28.65 -24.39
CA LEU A 12 -33.77 29.29 -23.24
C LEU A 12 -32.77 30.29 -22.61
N GLU A 13 -32.74 31.52 -23.11
CA GLU A 13 -31.85 32.57 -22.61
C GLU A 13 -32.00 32.75 -21.08
N GLY A 14 -30.88 32.68 -20.35
CA GLY A 14 -30.78 32.87 -18.89
C GLY A 14 -31.19 31.67 -18.03
N VAL A 15 -32.32 31.02 -18.31
CA VAL A 15 -32.83 29.90 -17.49
C VAL A 15 -31.95 28.65 -17.62
N GLY A 16 -31.39 28.42 -18.81
CA GLY A 16 -30.54 27.27 -19.05
C GLY A 16 -29.26 27.23 -18.24
N GLN A 17 -28.60 28.38 -18.12
CA GLN A 17 -27.38 28.49 -17.33
C GLN A 17 -27.65 28.18 -15.85
N LEU A 18 -28.73 28.73 -15.29
CA LEU A 18 -29.12 28.51 -13.90
C LEU A 18 -29.44 27.03 -13.61
N VAL A 19 -30.17 26.35 -14.51
CA VAL A 19 -30.47 24.92 -14.36
C VAL A 19 -29.20 24.08 -14.42
N SER A 20 -28.27 24.41 -15.34
CA SER A 20 -26.99 23.71 -15.45
C SER A 20 -26.13 23.89 -14.19
N GLU A 21 -26.04 25.11 -13.67
CA GLU A 21 -25.28 25.44 -12.45
C GLU A 21 -25.87 24.73 -11.22
N LEU A 22 -27.20 24.69 -11.10
CA LEU A 22 -27.87 23.99 -10.00
C LEU A 22 -27.63 22.47 -10.07
N VAL A 23 -27.76 21.87 -11.25
CA VAL A 23 -27.50 20.43 -11.43
C VAL A 23 -26.03 20.10 -11.16
N LEU A 24 -25.09 20.93 -11.63
CA LEU A 24 -23.67 20.71 -11.38
C LEU A 24 -23.33 20.80 -9.89
N THR A 25 -23.94 21.76 -9.19
CA THR A 25 -23.80 21.92 -7.73
C THR A 25 -24.32 20.68 -6.98
N LEU A 26 -25.52 20.21 -7.33
CA LEU A 26 -26.12 19.02 -6.70
C LEU A 26 -25.29 17.76 -6.95
N LEU A 27 -24.78 17.56 -8.18
CA LEU A 27 -23.90 16.45 -8.50
C LEU A 27 -22.57 16.52 -7.73
N SER A 28 -22.00 17.72 -7.61
CA SER A 28 -20.77 17.93 -6.85
C SER A 28 -20.95 17.56 -5.38
N TRP A 29 -22.07 17.99 -4.78
CA TRP A 29 -22.43 17.63 -3.40
C TRP A 29 -22.66 16.13 -3.23
N MET A 30 -23.37 15.49 -4.17
CA MET A 30 -23.60 14.04 -4.13
C MET A 30 -22.28 13.25 -4.19
N ILE A 31 -21.36 13.65 -5.07
CA ILE A 31 -20.03 13.03 -5.18
C ILE A 31 -19.24 13.22 -3.88
N GLU A 32 -19.30 14.39 -3.26
CA GLU A 32 -18.64 14.65 -2.00
C GLU A 32 -19.20 13.80 -0.85
N ALA A 33 -20.52 13.71 -0.76
CA ALA A 33 -21.20 12.84 0.20
C ALA A 33 -20.81 11.36 0.02
N GLU A 34 -20.75 10.88 -1.23
CA GLU A 34 -20.37 9.51 -1.54
C GLU A 34 -18.89 9.24 -1.19
N ARG A 35 -17.99 10.17 -1.53
CA ARG A 35 -16.57 10.09 -1.12
C ARG A 35 -16.42 10.01 0.39
N SER A 36 -17.24 10.75 1.15
CA SER A 36 -17.24 10.70 2.62
C SER A 36 -17.69 9.34 3.14
N ARG A 37 -18.75 8.77 2.56
CA ARG A 37 -19.25 7.43 2.90
C ARG A 37 -18.22 6.34 2.64
N ILE A 38 -17.62 6.32 1.43
CA ILE A 38 -16.59 5.34 1.06
C ILE A 38 -15.40 5.42 2.02
N LYS A 39 -14.92 6.62 2.35
CA LYS A 39 -13.80 6.81 3.29
C LYS A 39 -14.15 6.32 4.70
N THR A 40 -15.38 6.52 5.15
CA THR A 40 -15.83 6.10 6.47
C THR A 40 -15.92 4.58 6.54
N ALA A 41 -16.57 3.95 5.55
CA ALA A 41 -16.63 2.49 5.43
C ALA A 41 -15.24 1.85 5.36
N GLN A 42 -14.34 2.39 4.53
CA GLN A 42 -12.96 1.90 4.44
C GLN A 42 -12.22 2.00 5.78
N ARG A 43 -12.45 3.07 6.56
CA ARG A 43 -11.84 3.21 7.89
C ARG A 43 -12.35 2.14 8.86
N GLU A 44 -13.66 1.88 8.86
CA GLU A 44 -14.28 0.85 9.69
C GLU A 44 -13.78 -0.56 9.30
N GLU A 45 -13.72 -0.85 8.00
CA GLU A 45 -13.18 -2.10 7.48
C GLU A 45 -11.71 -2.31 7.89
N ILE A 46 -10.86 -1.28 7.76
CA ILE A 46 -9.46 -1.33 8.20
C ILE A 46 -9.37 -1.56 9.71
N TYR A 47 -10.22 -0.90 10.50
CA TYR A 47 -10.26 -1.08 11.95
C TYR A 47 -10.58 -2.53 12.31
N ILE A 48 -11.63 -3.10 11.72
CA ILE A 48 -12.02 -4.51 11.91
C ILE A 48 -10.89 -5.46 11.45
N ALA A 49 -10.25 -5.19 10.32
CA ALA A 49 -9.15 -6.01 9.81
C ALA A 49 -7.91 -5.98 10.72
N LYS A 50 -7.65 -4.85 11.38
CA LYS A 50 -6.58 -4.72 12.38
C LYS A 50 -6.91 -5.49 13.66
N GLU A 51 -8.12 -5.36 14.19
CA GLU A 51 -8.59 -6.14 15.36
C GLU A 51 -8.51 -7.65 15.12
N LYS A 52 -8.82 -8.09 13.89
CA LYS A 52 -8.70 -9.50 13.47
C LYS A 52 -7.26 -9.94 13.16
N GLY A 53 -6.28 -9.04 13.21
CA GLY A 53 -4.88 -9.34 12.89
C GLY A 53 -4.59 -9.63 11.42
N ILE A 54 -5.53 -9.34 10.50
CA ILE A 54 -5.37 -9.59 9.06
C ILE A 54 -4.36 -8.60 8.46
N TYR A 55 -4.35 -7.35 8.93
CA TYR A 55 -3.46 -6.31 8.41
C TYR A 55 -2.05 -6.43 9.02
N THR A 56 -1.16 -7.14 8.31
CA THR A 56 0.23 -7.43 8.74
C THR A 56 1.27 -6.48 8.14
N GLY A 57 0.83 -5.43 7.44
CA GLY A 57 1.71 -4.45 6.80
C GLY A 57 2.40 -4.98 5.53
N LYS A 58 3.50 -4.33 5.14
CA LYS A 58 4.26 -4.74 3.95
C LYS A 58 5.04 -6.01 4.27
N LYS A 59 4.81 -7.08 3.51
CA LYS A 59 5.61 -8.31 3.59
C LYS A 59 7.09 -7.99 3.34
N LEU A 60 7.96 -8.59 4.13
CA LEU A 60 9.40 -8.51 3.91
C LEU A 60 9.72 -9.03 2.51
N LYS A 61 10.58 -8.31 1.78
CA LYS A 61 10.94 -8.67 0.41
C LYS A 61 11.94 -9.84 0.39
N TYR A 62 12.92 -9.79 1.27
CA TYR A 62 13.94 -10.83 1.42
C TYR A 62 13.62 -11.57 2.72
N HIS A 63 13.22 -12.83 2.60
CA HIS A 63 12.81 -13.68 3.71
C HIS A 63 13.00 -15.15 3.33
N VAL A 64 12.92 -16.06 4.31
CA VAL A 64 13.17 -17.49 4.10
C VAL A 64 12.33 -18.12 2.98
N GLY A 65 11.07 -17.71 2.85
CA GLY A 65 10.11 -18.19 1.86
C GLY A 65 10.01 -17.35 0.58
N ALA A 66 10.94 -16.42 0.33
CA ALA A 66 10.96 -15.65 -0.91
C ALA A 66 11.17 -16.59 -2.12
N ILE A 67 10.80 -16.13 -3.31
CA ILE A 67 10.93 -16.90 -4.57
C ILE A 67 11.72 -16.08 -5.59
N GLY A 68 12.45 -16.77 -6.48
CA GLY A 68 13.17 -16.14 -7.59
C GLY A 68 14.36 -15.30 -7.12
N GLN A 69 14.52 -14.10 -7.70
CA GLN A 69 15.67 -13.23 -7.43
C GLN A 69 15.78 -12.85 -5.94
N ASP A 70 14.65 -12.61 -5.27
CA ASP A 70 14.66 -12.20 -3.87
C ASP A 70 15.16 -13.32 -2.94
N LYS A 71 14.90 -14.58 -3.30
CA LYS A 71 15.44 -15.75 -2.59
C LYS A 71 16.95 -15.87 -2.73
N ILE A 72 17.45 -15.70 -3.95
CA ILE A 72 18.90 -15.75 -4.24
C ILE A 72 19.65 -14.68 -3.44
N VAL A 73 19.10 -13.47 -3.40
CA VAL A 73 19.66 -12.36 -2.62
C VAL A 73 19.63 -12.67 -1.12
N TYR A 74 18.51 -13.16 -0.61
CA TYR A 74 18.37 -13.57 0.79
C TYR A 74 19.41 -14.65 1.17
N ASP A 75 19.49 -15.74 0.41
CA ASP A 75 20.40 -16.86 0.68
C ASP A 75 21.87 -16.42 0.61
N THR A 76 22.19 -15.46 -0.26
CA THR A 76 23.53 -14.86 -0.33
C THR A 76 23.87 -14.08 0.93
N VAL A 77 22.94 -13.25 1.42
CA VAL A 77 23.14 -12.49 2.67
C VAL A 77 23.26 -13.43 3.87
N VAL A 78 22.41 -14.46 3.95
CA VAL A 78 22.46 -15.49 5.01
C VAL A 78 23.83 -16.16 5.05
N ARG A 79 24.36 -16.56 3.88
CA ARG A 79 25.68 -17.18 3.77
C ARG A 79 26.80 -16.24 4.23
N LEU A 80 26.78 -14.98 3.81
CA LEU A 80 27.81 -14.00 4.22
C LEU A 80 27.78 -13.71 5.72
N LEU A 81 26.58 -13.66 6.31
CA LEU A 81 26.40 -13.54 7.76
C LEU A 81 26.93 -14.78 8.50
N ALA A 82 26.69 -15.99 7.97
CA ALA A 82 27.18 -17.24 8.55
C ALA A 82 28.71 -17.36 8.52
N THR A 83 29.37 -16.80 7.49
CA THR A 83 30.84 -16.72 7.42
C THR A 83 31.44 -15.66 8.35
N GLY A 84 30.63 -14.91 9.08
CA GLY A 84 31.08 -13.88 10.01
C GLY A 84 31.44 -12.54 9.36
N GLU A 85 31.01 -12.27 8.13
CA GLU A 85 31.25 -10.98 7.48
C GLU A 85 30.51 -9.84 8.18
N SER A 86 31.13 -8.66 8.22
CA SER A 86 30.50 -7.48 8.81
C SER A 86 29.33 -6.99 7.95
N VAL A 87 28.29 -6.44 8.59
CA VAL A 87 27.14 -5.84 7.88
C VAL A 87 27.57 -4.73 6.91
N MET A 88 28.67 -4.03 7.21
CA MET A 88 29.22 -2.99 6.34
C MET A 88 29.83 -3.59 5.06
N ASP A 89 30.52 -4.72 5.17
CA ASP A 89 31.10 -5.40 4.00
C ASP A 89 30.02 -6.04 3.13
N ILE A 90 29.00 -6.62 3.76
CA ILE A 90 27.82 -7.15 3.05
C ILE A 90 27.10 -6.02 2.30
N HIS A 91 26.92 -4.85 2.91
CA HIS A 91 26.35 -3.69 2.23
C HIS A 91 27.18 -3.28 1.01
N ARG A 92 28.51 -3.25 1.13
CA ARG A 92 29.40 -2.92 0.01
C ARG A 92 29.32 -3.93 -1.13
N LYS A 93 29.19 -5.23 -0.82
CA LYS A 93 29.13 -6.31 -1.82
C LYS A 93 27.76 -6.45 -2.50
N THR A 94 26.69 -6.31 -1.72
CA THR A 94 25.32 -6.60 -2.17
C THR A 94 24.51 -5.36 -2.55
N HIS A 95 25.00 -4.17 -2.20
CA HIS A 95 24.30 -2.88 -2.31
C HIS A 95 22.95 -2.81 -1.58
N LEU A 96 22.62 -3.78 -0.73
CA LEU A 96 21.42 -3.77 0.10
C LEU A 96 21.57 -2.80 1.25
N SER A 97 20.49 -2.09 1.61
CA SER A 97 20.53 -1.20 2.78
C SER A 97 20.93 -1.97 4.03
N ARG A 98 21.72 -1.34 4.91
CA ARG A 98 22.12 -1.96 6.19
C ARG A 98 20.90 -2.40 7.01
N ASN A 99 19.81 -1.63 6.95
CA ASN A 99 18.55 -1.98 7.62
C ASN A 99 17.95 -3.29 7.10
N THR A 100 18.05 -3.54 5.80
CA THR A 100 17.62 -4.80 5.18
C THR A 100 18.46 -5.96 5.66
N ILE A 101 19.79 -5.79 5.74
CA ILE A 101 20.70 -6.82 6.23
C ILE A 101 20.43 -7.11 7.72
N TYR A 102 20.23 -6.08 8.53
CA TYR A 102 19.84 -6.25 9.93
C TYR A 102 18.45 -6.90 10.10
N ALA A 103 17.50 -6.62 9.21
CA ALA A 103 16.20 -7.28 9.23
C ALA A 103 16.33 -8.79 8.96
N ILE A 104 17.12 -9.17 7.94
CA ILE A 104 17.43 -10.57 7.64
C ILE A 104 18.15 -11.24 8.82
N LYS A 105 19.13 -10.55 9.43
CA LYS A 105 19.84 -11.08 10.60
C LYS A 105 18.89 -11.40 11.76
N ARG A 106 17.98 -10.47 12.09
CA ARG A 106 16.98 -10.67 13.14
C ARG A 106 16.00 -11.80 12.82
N GLU A 107 15.59 -11.94 11.56
CA GLU A 107 14.73 -13.04 11.11
C GLU A 107 15.40 -14.40 11.35
N ILE A 108 16.70 -14.53 11.01
CA ILE A 108 17.48 -15.76 11.25
C ILE A 108 17.60 -16.06 12.76
N GLU A 109 17.90 -15.05 13.57
CA GLU A 109 18.00 -15.19 15.03
C GLU A 109 16.66 -15.66 15.64
N GLN A 110 15.53 -15.15 15.15
CA GLN A 110 14.19 -15.58 15.57
C GLN A 110 13.88 -17.03 15.17
N LEU A 111 14.14 -17.42 13.91
CA LEU A 111 13.91 -18.78 13.43
C LEU A 111 14.77 -19.82 14.17
N ASN A 112 16.02 -19.47 14.50
CA ASN A 112 16.90 -20.33 15.28
C ASN A 112 16.39 -20.50 16.72
N PHE A 113 15.84 -19.44 17.32
CA PHE A 113 15.25 -19.50 18.66
C PHE A 113 13.99 -20.39 18.68
N GLU A 114 13.11 -20.24 17.71
CA GLU A 114 11.90 -21.06 17.56
C GLU A 114 12.18 -22.53 17.22
N SER A 115 13.35 -22.86 16.67
CA SER A 115 13.73 -24.25 16.37
C SER A 115 14.30 -25.01 17.59
N ILE A 116 14.62 -24.30 18.67
CA ILE A 116 15.21 -24.87 19.91
C ILE A 116 14.11 -25.08 20.99
N HIS A 117 12.89 -24.63 20.74
CA HIS A 117 11.73 -24.77 21.64
C HIS A 117 10.59 -25.51 20.93
#